data_AF-A0A1E7J4D7-F1
#
_entry.id   AF-A0A1E7J4D7-F1
#
_cell.length_a   1.000
_cell.length_b   1.000
_cell.length_c   1.000
_cell.angle_alpha   90.00
_cell.angle_beta   90.00
_cell.angle_gamma   90.00
#
_symmetry.space_group_name_H-M   'P 1'
#
loop_
_entity.id
_entity.type
_entity.pdbx_description
1 polymer ?
#
loop_
_entity_poly.entity_id
_entity_poly.type
_entity_poly.pdbx_seq_one_letter_code
_entity_poly.pdbx_strand_id
1 'polypeptide(L)'
;MGERVIAPYLWKNGISRIDAIIVTHPDADHYNGLPFIVEHFSPSTVWLNSFTGHDTFFEDFLQQIENKGAASIIATDDQQLRMQPELIHCIANTTRWLDTEFTQSSGRRENSGLVVKACAKDLCLLFPGDIGKGAEHALVEKEYSLHANILLSPHHGSATSNSEQFLKTVKPKYMVVSAGKGKQKTFPHSELPGLCSLNDINLLQTTQYGTIEIVSNLTGYKIYGYQKYKNNPLANLNRFLIAEFSGD
;
A
#
# COMPACT_ATOMS: atom_id res chain seq x y z
N MET A 1 7.47 8.36 11.01
CA MET A 1 6.38 7.35 11.02
C MET A 1 6.81 6.05 11.70
N GLY A 2 7.96 5.47 11.31
CA GLY A 2 8.48 4.20 11.83
C GLY A 2 8.55 4.12 13.36
N GLU A 3 9.38 4.96 13.99
CA GLU A 3 9.60 4.97 15.44
C GLU A 3 8.33 5.19 16.27
N ARG A 4 7.42 6.06 15.81
CA ARG A 4 6.30 6.56 16.64
C ARG A 4 4.99 5.79 16.47
N VAL A 5 4.85 5.05 15.36
CA VAL A 5 3.58 4.39 15.01
C VAL A 5 3.80 2.93 14.67
N ILE A 6 4.66 2.64 13.68
CA ILE A 6 4.85 1.28 13.16
C ILE A 6 5.56 0.41 14.19
N ALA A 7 6.73 0.83 14.70
CA ALA A 7 7.51 0.03 15.65
C ALA A 7 6.75 -0.27 16.96
N PRO A 8 6.07 0.70 17.61
CA PRO A 8 5.24 0.42 18.78
C PRO A 8 4.10 -0.57 18.49
N TYR A 9 3.49 -0.51 17.30
CA TYR A 9 2.47 -1.47 16.90
C TYR A 9 3.05 -2.87 16.74
N LEU A 10 4.20 -3.01 16.07
CA LEU A 10 4.86 -4.31 15.88
C LEU A 10 5.29 -4.92 17.23
N TRP A 11 5.98 -4.15 18.08
CA TRP A 11 6.41 -4.62 19.40
C TRP A 11 5.25 -5.00 20.32
N LYS A 12 4.15 -4.23 20.31
CA LYS A 12 2.94 -4.58 21.06
C LYS A 12 2.36 -5.94 20.64
N ASN A 13 2.53 -6.31 19.37
CA ASN A 13 2.09 -7.60 18.83
C ASN A 13 3.18 -8.69 18.91
N GLY A 14 4.26 -8.46 19.66
CA GLY A 14 5.34 -9.43 19.84
C GLY A 14 6.21 -9.64 18.60
N ILE A 15 6.09 -8.78 17.59
CA ILE A 15 6.90 -8.84 16.37
C ILE A 15 8.22 -8.13 16.65
N SER A 16 9.33 -8.87 16.51
CA SER A 16 10.69 -8.34 16.68
C SER A 16 11.54 -8.45 15.41
N ARG A 17 11.00 -9.08 14.36
CA ARG A 17 11.67 -9.28 13.07
C ARG A 17 10.68 -9.08 11.94
N ILE A 18 11.17 -8.55 10.82
CA ILE A 18 10.43 -8.49 9.55
C ILE A 18 11.14 -9.41 8.56
N ASP A 19 10.39 -10.13 7.74
CA ASP A 19 11.00 -10.97 6.70
C ASP A 19 11.33 -10.16 5.45
N ALA A 20 10.35 -9.38 4.99
CA ALA A 20 10.49 -8.54 3.81
C ALA A 20 9.89 -7.15 4.02
N ILE A 21 10.54 -6.16 3.42
CA ILE A 21 10.00 -4.81 3.22
C ILE A 21 9.80 -4.61 1.72
N ILE A 22 8.70 -3.96 1.34
CA ILE A 22 8.43 -3.60 -0.06
C ILE A 22 8.29 -2.09 -0.12
N VAL A 23 9.14 -1.47 -0.94
CA VAL A 23 9.11 -0.02 -1.18
C VAL A 23 8.56 0.22 -2.58
N THR A 24 7.36 0.78 -2.66
CA THR A 24 6.66 0.99 -3.92
C THR A 24 7.37 1.99 -4.82
N HIS A 25 7.86 3.09 -4.26
CA HIS A 25 8.61 4.15 -4.93
C HIS A 25 9.31 5.03 -3.87
N PRO A 26 10.27 5.90 -4.23
CA PRO A 26 11.13 6.59 -3.27
C PRO A 26 10.57 7.91 -2.75
N ASP A 27 9.26 8.16 -2.83
CA ASP A 27 8.71 9.37 -2.25
C ASP A 27 8.72 9.28 -0.72
N ALA A 28 9.01 10.39 -0.04
CA ALA A 28 9.29 10.39 1.39
C ALA A 28 8.14 9.80 2.24
N ASP A 29 6.88 9.97 1.86
CA ASP A 29 5.74 9.40 2.57
C ASP A 29 5.61 7.86 2.44
N HIS A 30 6.41 7.24 1.57
CA HIS A 30 6.47 5.79 1.37
C HIS A 30 7.66 5.12 2.08
N TYR A 31 8.78 5.82 2.26
CA TYR A 31 9.97 5.23 2.90
C TYR A 31 10.44 5.90 4.20
N ASN A 32 9.99 7.11 4.57
CA ASN A 32 10.56 7.87 5.71
C ASN A 32 10.52 7.14 7.07
N GLY A 33 9.67 6.13 7.22
CA GLY A 33 9.58 5.33 8.43
C GLY A 33 10.55 4.14 8.43
N LEU A 34 10.99 3.70 7.26
CA LEU A 34 11.71 2.46 7.07
C LEU A 34 13.14 2.47 7.61
N PRO A 35 13.91 3.58 7.65
CA PRO A 35 15.23 3.57 8.29
C PRO A 35 15.20 3.08 9.74
N PHE A 36 14.21 3.50 10.53
CA PHE A 36 14.04 3.02 11.90
C PHE A 36 13.64 1.54 11.94
N ILE A 37 12.82 1.11 10.99
CA ILE A 37 12.33 -0.28 10.93
C ILE A 37 13.46 -1.24 10.52
N VAL A 38 14.26 -0.89 9.51
CA VAL A 38 15.45 -1.64 9.10
C VAL A 38 16.42 -1.78 10.27
N GLU A 39 16.63 -0.70 11.03
CA GLU A 39 17.51 -0.69 12.19
C GLU A 39 17.11 -1.68 13.28
N HIS A 40 15.81 -1.76 13.59
CA HIS A 40 15.31 -2.46 14.79
C HIS A 40 14.63 -3.81 14.52
N PHE A 41 14.27 -4.11 13.26
CA PHE A 41 13.54 -5.34 12.89
C PHE A 41 14.31 -6.21 11.87
N SER A 42 15.50 -5.78 11.43
CA SER A 42 16.46 -6.56 10.64
C SER A 42 15.83 -7.40 9.52
N PRO A 43 15.23 -6.75 8.50
CA PRO A 43 14.61 -7.44 7.38
C PRO A 43 15.60 -8.32 6.62
N SER A 44 15.16 -9.48 6.14
CA SER A 44 15.99 -10.34 5.28
C SER A 44 16.04 -9.83 3.84
N THR A 45 14.96 -9.20 3.37
CA THR A 45 14.82 -8.77 1.98
C THR A 45 14.12 -7.43 1.88
N VAL A 46 14.54 -6.59 0.94
CA VAL A 46 13.85 -5.35 0.58
C VAL A 46 13.59 -5.35 -0.92
N TRP A 47 12.31 -5.33 -1.31
CA TRP A 47 11.90 -5.12 -2.69
C TRP A 47 11.82 -3.63 -2.99
N LEU A 48 12.36 -3.26 -4.14
CA LEU A 48 12.47 -1.89 -4.63
C LEU A 48 11.91 -1.81 -6.06
N ASN A 49 11.46 -0.63 -6.47
CA ASN A 49 11.19 -0.35 -7.88
C ASN A 49 12.50 -0.09 -8.65
N SER A 50 12.41 0.07 -9.97
CA SER A 50 13.58 0.38 -10.84
C SER A 50 13.90 1.89 -10.86
N PHE A 51 13.97 2.54 -9.71
CA PHE A 51 14.23 3.98 -9.64
C PHE A 51 15.65 4.34 -10.10
N THR A 52 15.78 5.46 -10.85
CA THR A 52 17.02 5.94 -11.48
C THR A 52 17.38 7.38 -11.12
N GLY A 53 16.79 7.96 -10.07
CA GLY A 53 17.06 9.34 -9.65
C GLY A 53 18.07 9.46 -8.51
N HIS A 54 18.50 10.70 -8.26
CA HIS A 54 19.37 11.06 -7.14
C HIS A 54 18.55 11.71 -6.03
N ASP A 55 18.15 10.92 -5.04
CA ASP A 55 17.67 11.40 -3.74
C ASP A 55 18.64 10.91 -2.68
N THR A 56 19.43 11.81 -2.11
CA THR A 56 20.47 11.48 -1.12
C THR A 56 19.90 10.76 0.09
N PHE A 57 18.68 11.10 0.52
CA PHE A 57 18.04 10.45 1.66
C PHE A 57 17.62 9.01 1.34
N PHE A 58 17.19 8.78 0.10
CA PHE A 58 16.86 7.45 -0.37
C PHE A 58 18.14 6.62 -0.59
N GLU A 59 19.20 7.21 -1.14
CA GLU A 59 20.53 6.58 -1.27
C GLU A 59 21.09 6.17 0.10
N ASP A 60 21.02 7.05 1.11
CA ASP A 60 21.41 6.74 2.50
C ASP A 60 20.61 5.56 3.06
N PHE A 61 19.31 5.50 2.78
CA PHE A 61 18.46 4.39 3.18
C PHE A 61 18.87 3.08 2.49
N LEU A 62 19.20 3.10 1.20
CA LEU A 62 19.72 1.93 0.48
C LEU A 62 21.04 1.44 1.08
N GLN A 63 21.94 2.36 1.44
CA GLN A 63 23.20 2.03 2.11
C GLN A 63 22.95 1.40 3.49
N GLN A 64 21.95 1.88 4.23
CA GLN A 64 21.57 1.28 5.51
C GLN A 64 21.07 -0.17 5.35
N ILE A 65 20.26 -0.44 4.32
CA ILE A 65 19.79 -1.80 4.00
C ILE A 65 20.98 -2.73 3.77
N GLU A 66 21.94 -2.30 2.93
CA GLU A 66 23.16 -3.06 2.63
C GLU A 66 24.01 -3.29 3.89
N ASN A 67 24.22 -2.26 4.70
CA ASN A 67 24.98 -2.35 5.95
C ASN A 67 24.35 -3.32 6.96
N LYS A 68 23.03 -3.52 6.91
CA LYS A 68 22.31 -4.49 7.74
C LYS A 68 22.28 -5.91 7.14
N GLY A 69 22.88 -6.11 5.97
CA GLY A 69 22.96 -7.41 5.31
C GLY A 69 21.64 -7.87 4.71
N ALA A 70 20.68 -6.96 4.51
CA ALA A 70 19.41 -7.27 3.87
C ALA A 70 19.58 -7.32 2.35
N ALA A 71 18.95 -8.31 1.69
CA ALA A 71 19.02 -8.43 0.24
C ALA A 71 18.11 -7.38 -0.44
N SER A 72 18.70 -6.42 -1.15
CA SER A 72 17.98 -5.48 -2.01
C SER A 72 17.67 -6.12 -3.35
N ILE A 73 16.39 -6.18 -3.72
CA ILE A 73 15.91 -6.79 -4.96
C ILE A 73 15.08 -5.77 -5.73
N ILE A 74 15.48 -5.50 -6.98
CA ILE A 74 14.62 -4.76 -7.91
C ILE A 74 13.52 -5.70 -8.36
N ALA A 75 12.29 -5.48 -7.89
CA ALA A 75 11.19 -6.38 -8.18
C ALA A 75 10.81 -6.33 -9.67
N THR A 76 10.53 -7.48 -10.28
CA THR A 76 10.03 -7.55 -11.66
C THR A 76 8.53 -7.84 -11.69
N ASP A 77 7.93 -7.64 -12.87
CA ASP A 77 6.58 -8.12 -13.16
C ASP A 77 6.51 -9.62 -12.85
N ASP A 78 5.41 -10.03 -12.24
CA ASP A 78 5.12 -11.38 -11.76
C ASP A 78 6.06 -11.99 -10.72
N GLN A 79 6.96 -11.20 -10.11
CA GLN A 79 7.80 -11.70 -9.04
C GLN A 79 6.98 -12.04 -7.80
N GLN A 80 7.27 -13.20 -7.19
CA GLN A 80 6.53 -13.71 -6.04
C GLN A 80 7.44 -13.93 -4.84
N LEU A 81 6.91 -13.61 -3.66
CA LEU A 81 7.45 -13.97 -2.35
C LEU A 81 6.42 -14.84 -1.64
N ARG A 82 6.73 -16.13 -1.50
CA ARG A 82 5.87 -17.09 -0.81
C ARG A 82 6.17 -17.06 0.68
N MET A 83 5.19 -16.63 1.47
CA MET A 83 5.24 -16.63 2.93
C MET A 83 4.10 -17.53 3.39
N GLN A 84 4.30 -18.83 3.60
CA GLN A 84 3.16 -19.75 3.77
C GLN A 84 2.28 -19.37 4.98
N PRO A 85 0.93 -19.30 4.85
CA PRO A 85 0.09 -19.60 3.68
C PRO A 85 -0.11 -18.46 2.66
N GLU A 86 0.40 -17.28 2.92
CA GLU A 86 0.30 -16.08 2.08
C GLU A 86 1.18 -16.13 0.80
N LEU A 87 0.68 -15.48 -0.24
CA LEU A 87 1.44 -15.16 -1.44
C LEU A 87 1.48 -13.63 -1.61
N ILE A 88 2.68 -13.08 -1.61
CA ILE A 88 2.92 -11.70 -2.02
C ILE A 88 3.42 -11.73 -3.46
N HIS A 89 2.74 -11.00 -4.34
CA HIS A 89 2.96 -11.00 -5.78
C HIS A 89 3.14 -9.55 -6.24
N CYS A 90 4.33 -9.23 -6.74
CA CYS A 90 4.54 -8.01 -7.51
C CYS A 90 3.84 -8.20 -8.87
N ILE A 91 2.65 -7.63 -9.00
CA ILE A 91 1.87 -7.67 -10.25
C ILE A 91 2.66 -6.95 -11.34
N ALA A 92 3.19 -5.78 -11.01
CA ALA A 92 3.90 -4.94 -11.96
C ALA A 92 4.90 -4.02 -11.26
N ASN A 93 6.04 -3.80 -11.91
CA ASN A 93 6.93 -2.68 -11.64
C ASN A 93 6.75 -1.64 -12.75
N THR A 94 5.78 -0.75 -12.55
CA THR A 94 5.33 0.20 -13.58
C THR A 94 6.40 1.23 -13.95
N THR A 95 7.41 1.43 -13.10
CA THR A 95 8.57 2.27 -13.40
C THR A 95 9.35 1.77 -14.62
N ARG A 96 9.32 0.45 -14.90
CA ARG A 96 9.97 -0.16 -16.06
C ARG A 96 9.24 0.07 -17.39
N TRP A 97 8.00 0.54 -17.34
CA TRP A 97 7.20 0.83 -18.53
C TRP A 97 7.36 2.27 -19.00
N LEU A 98 7.86 3.15 -18.12
CA LEU A 98 8.04 4.57 -18.41
C LEU A 98 9.18 4.88 -19.39
N ASP A 99 10.03 3.89 -19.69
CA ASP A 99 11.08 3.96 -20.72
C ASP A 99 10.58 3.64 -22.14
N THR A 100 9.35 3.14 -22.29
CA THR A 100 8.74 2.83 -23.60
C THR A 100 7.60 3.79 -23.88
N GLU A 101 7.84 4.82 -24.72
CA GLU A 101 6.91 5.66 -25.51
C GLU A 101 5.64 6.29 -24.89
N PHE A 102 5.18 5.88 -23.71
CA PHE A 102 3.90 6.30 -23.09
C PHE A 102 3.99 7.62 -22.28
N THR A 103 5.20 8.14 -22.05
CA THR A 103 5.47 9.21 -21.06
C THR A 103 5.53 10.63 -21.62
N GLN A 104 5.42 10.83 -22.93
CA GLN A 104 5.63 12.17 -23.54
C GLN A 104 4.37 12.98 -23.86
N SER A 105 3.16 12.44 -23.68
CA SER A 105 1.94 13.13 -24.13
C SER A 105 1.50 14.32 -23.27
N SER A 106 2.03 14.51 -22.05
CA SER A 106 1.58 15.57 -21.13
C SER A 106 2.69 16.45 -20.53
N GLY A 107 3.97 16.19 -20.85
CA GLY A 107 5.11 16.92 -20.29
C GLY A 107 5.32 16.76 -18.77
N ARG A 108 4.46 16.01 -18.06
CA ARG A 108 4.61 15.63 -16.66
C ARG A 108 4.91 14.14 -16.56
N ARG A 109 5.90 13.79 -15.75
CA ARG A 109 6.20 12.40 -15.42
C ARG A 109 5.00 11.81 -14.67
N GLU A 110 4.41 10.76 -15.23
CA GLU A 110 3.34 10.01 -14.58
C GLU A 110 3.87 9.29 -13.34
N ASN A 111 3.05 9.19 -12.29
CA ASN A 111 3.45 8.47 -11.08
C ASN A 111 3.52 6.97 -11.36
N SER A 112 4.59 6.34 -10.88
CA SER A 112 4.86 4.91 -11.07
C SER A 112 5.50 4.29 -9.82
N GLY A 113 5.52 2.97 -9.79
CA GLY A 113 6.08 2.18 -8.70
C GLY A 113 5.66 0.72 -8.79
N LEU A 114 5.89 -0.02 -7.72
CA LEU A 114 5.43 -1.39 -7.57
C LEU A 114 3.92 -1.44 -7.31
N VAL A 115 3.24 -2.34 -8.01
CA VAL A 115 1.86 -2.76 -7.73
C VAL A 115 1.92 -4.16 -7.14
N VAL A 116 1.53 -4.29 -5.89
CA VAL A 116 1.66 -5.54 -5.14
C VAL A 116 0.31 -6.08 -4.75
N LYS A 117 0.10 -7.38 -4.92
CA LYS A 117 -1.06 -8.11 -4.46
C LYS A 117 -0.63 -9.08 -3.36
N ALA A 118 -1.34 -9.08 -2.24
CA ALA A 118 -1.16 -10.05 -1.17
C ALA A 118 -2.44 -10.88 -1.05
N CYS A 119 -2.32 -12.20 -1.22
CA CYS A 119 -3.45 -13.10 -1.13
C CYS A 119 -3.24 -14.16 -0.04
N ALA A 120 -4.28 -14.39 0.74
CA ALA A 120 -4.40 -15.48 1.69
C ALA A 120 -5.78 -16.14 1.49
N LYS A 121 -5.80 -17.33 0.89
CA LYS A 121 -7.04 -17.99 0.42
C LYS A 121 -7.87 -17.04 -0.47
N ASP A 122 -9.12 -16.77 -0.09
CA ASP A 122 -10.09 -15.96 -0.84
C ASP A 122 -10.01 -14.47 -0.51
N LEU A 123 -9.08 -14.06 0.36
CA LEU A 123 -8.81 -12.67 0.66
C LEU A 123 -7.56 -12.21 -0.09
N CYS A 124 -7.75 -11.33 -1.07
CA CYS A 124 -6.71 -10.62 -1.80
C CYS A 124 -6.78 -9.12 -1.53
N LEU A 125 -5.64 -8.52 -1.24
CA LEU A 125 -5.42 -7.10 -1.07
C LEU A 125 -4.56 -6.58 -2.23
N LEU A 126 -4.91 -5.44 -2.83
CA LEU A 126 -4.09 -4.77 -3.83
C LEU A 126 -3.50 -3.46 -3.27
N PHE A 127 -2.18 -3.31 -3.42
CA PHE A 127 -1.36 -2.18 -2.98
C PHE A 127 -0.70 -1.55 -4.22
N PRO A 128 -1.35 -0.59 -4.87
CA PRO A 128 -0.87 0.00 -6.12
C PRO A 128 0.15 1.14 -5.92
N GLY A 129 0.51 1.48 -4.68
CA GLY A 129 1.32 2.66 -4.39
C GLY A 129 0.63 3.94 -4.90
N ASP A 130 1.40 4.82 -5.52
CA ASP A 130 0.89 6.12 -5.99
C ASP A 130 0.70 6.18 -7.51
N ILE A 131 0.56 5.03 -8.17
CA ILE A 131 0.35 4.97 -9.63
C ILE A 131 -0.77 5.91 -10.07
N GLY A 132 -0.54 6.61 -11.17
CA GLY A 132 -1.55 7.45 -11.80
C GLY A 132 -2.39 6.71 -12.84
N LYS A 133 -3.38 7.43 -13.38
CA LYS A 133 -4.33 6.91 -14.37
C LYS A 133 -3.66 6.30 -15.61
N GLY A 134 -2.51 6.80 -16.05
CA GLY A 134 -1.77 6.20 -17.16
C GLY A 134 -1.31 4.77 -16.87
N ALA A 135 -0.71 4.54 -15.70
CA ALA A 135 -0.28 3.21 -15.27
C ALA A 135 -1.48 2.29 -14.96
N GLU A 136 -2.56 2.82 -14.39
CA GLU A 136 -3.82 2.09 -14.19
C GLU A 136 -4.41 1.58 -15.51
N HIS A 137 -4.45 2.43 -16.55
CA HIS A 137 -4.94 2.04 -17.86
C HIS A 137 -4.06 0.95 -18.48
N ALA A 138 -2.73 1.11 -18.44
CA ALA A 138 -1.79 0.11 -18.94
C ALA A 138 -1.92 -1.24 -18.23
N LEU A 139 -2.16 -1.26 -16.92
CA LEU A 139 -2.43 -2.48 -16.15
C LEU A 139 -3.68 -3.22 -16.66
N VAL A 140 -4.74 -2.46 -16.98
CA VAL A 140 -5.99 -3.03 -17.49
C VAL A 140 -5.82 -3.53 -18.93
N GLU A 141 -5.21 -2.74 -19.81
CA GLU A 141 -5.00 -3.11 -21.22
C GLU A 141 -4.11 -4.35 -21.37
N LYS A 142 -3.11 -4.50 -20.51
CA LYS A 142 -2.21 -5.67 -20.48
C LYS A 142 -2.82 -6.87 -19.76
N GLU A 143 -4.09 -6.79 -19.32
CA GLU A 143 -4.84 -7.86 -18.67
C GLU A 143 -4.17 -8.45 -17.42
N TYR A 144 -3.47 -7.63 -16.64
CA TYR A 144 -2.92 -8.07 -15.36
C TYR A 144 -4.02 -8.57 -14.42
N SER A 145 -3.69 -9.54 -13.56
CA SER A 145 -4.63 -10.09 -12.57
C SER A 145 -4.84 -9.11 -11.40
N LEU A 146 -5.73 -8.14 -11.59
CA LEU A 146 -5.95 -7.03 -10.64
C LEU A 146 -7.07 -7.28 -9.63
N HIS A 147 -7.86 -8.34 -9.77
CA HIS A 147 -8.97 -8.59 -8.84
C HIS A 147 -8.48 -8.69 -7.39
N ALA A 148 -9.13 -7.95 -6.49
CA ALA A 148 -8.85 -7.97 -5.06
C ALA A 148 -10.11 -7.59 -4.27
N ASN A 149 -10.32 -8.19 -3.10
CA ASN A 149 -11.45 -7.88 -2.23
C ASN A 149 -11.28 -6.50 -1.57
N ILE A 150 -10.02 -6.11 -1.32
CA ILE A 150 -9.68 -4.86 -0.66
C ILE A 150 -8.60 -4.14 -1.47
N LEU A 151 -8.86 -2.88 -1.81
CA LEU A 151 -7.92 -2.00 -2.52
C LEU A 151 -7.40 -0.94 -1.57
N LEU A 152 -6.08 -0.83 -1.39
CA LEU A 152 -5.51 0.42 -0.88
C LEU A 152 -5.58 1.45 -2.00
N SER A 153 -6.31 2.54 -1.78
CA SER A 153 -6.56 3.54 -2.82
C SER A 153 -5.24 4.13 -3.32
N PRO A 154 -4.96 4.07 -4.63
CA PRO A 154 -3.74 4.64 -5.16
C PRO A 154 -3.62 6.12 -4.85
N HIS A 155 -2.40 6.53 -4.50
CA HIS A 155 -2.02 7.92 -4.22
C HIS A 155 -2.95 8.60 -3.22
N HIS A 156 -3.24 7.88 -2.12
CA HIS A 156 -4.09 8.36 -1.01
C HIS A 156 -5.50 8.81 -1.45
N GLY A 157 -6.00 8.33 -2.60
CA GLY A 157 -7.28 8.76 -3.16
C GLY A 157 -7.20 10.04 -4.00
N SER A 158 -6.05 10.32 -4.62
CA SER A 158 -5.87 11.44 -5.55
C SER A 158 -6.84 11.40 -6.74
N ALA A 159 -7.21 12.58 -7.27
CA ALA A 159 -7.94 12.72 -8.54
C ALA A 159 -7.12 12.29 -9.77
N THR A 160 -5.80 12.21 -9.64
CA THR A 160 -4.88 11.75 -10.70
C THR A 160 -4.79 10.22 -10.78
N SER A 161 -5.50 9.51 -9.91
CA SER A 161 -5.57 8.06 -9.82
C SER A 161 -7.04 7.63 -9.69
N ASN A 162 -7.30 6.36 -9.41
CA ASN A 162 -8.61 5.76 -9.21
C ASN A 162 -9.52 5.90 -10.44
N SER A 163 -9.04 5.61 -11.66
CA SER A 163 -9.89 5.58 -12.85
C SER A 163 -11.02 4.56 -12.72
N GLU A 164 -12.19 4.89 -13.29
CA GLU A 164 -13.36 4.01 -13.25
C GLU A 164 -13.08 2.64 -13.89
N GLN A 165 -12.33 2.61 -15.00
CA GLN A 165 -11.94 1.37 -15.66
C GLN A 165 -11.09 0.49 -14.73
N PHE A 166 -10.13 1.07 -14.01
CA PHE A 166 -9.32 0.34 -13.03
C PHE A 166 -10.17 -0.22 -11.89
N LEU A 167 -11.06 0.58 -11.31
CA LEU A 167 -11.94 0.13 -10.23
C LEU A 167 -12.88 -1.00 -10.67
N LYS A 168 -13.42 -0.93 -11.90
CA LYS A 168 -14.24 -1.99 -12.49
C LYS A 168 -13.47 -3.28 -12.78
N THR A 169 -12.16 -3.20 -13.01
CA THR A 169 -11.30 -4.38 -13.20
C THR A 169 -10.88 -4.99 -11.86
N VAL A 170 -10.52 -4.15 -10.87
CA VAL A 170 -10.16 -4.62 -9.51
C VAL A 170 -11.37 -5.21 -8.79
N LYS A 171 -12.56 -4.61 -8.96
CA LYS A 171 -13.82 -4.99 -8.28
C LYS A 171 -13.68 -5.15 -6.75
N PRO A 172 -13.15 -4.14 -6.03
CA PRO A 172 -12.97 -4.24 -4.59
C PRO A 172 -14.31 -4.08 -3.85
N LYS A 173 -14.54 -4.89 -2.82
CA LYS A 173 -15.66 -4.68 -1.90
C LYS A 173 -15.39 -3.54 -0.92
N TYR A 174 -14.13 -3.35 -0.56
CA TYR A 174 -13.66 -2.26 0.31
C TYR A 174 -12.49 -1.52 -0.34
N MET A 175 -12.48 -0.21 -0.20
CA MET A 175 -11.32 0.62 -0.53
C MET A 175 -10.83 1.32 0.74
N VAL A 176 -9.55 1.19 1.04
CA VAL A 176 -8.90 1.84 2.17
C VAL A 176 -8.17 3.08 1.67
N VAL A 177 -8.40 4.23 2.29
CA VAL A 177 -7.61 5.45 2.06
C VAL A 177 -6.76 5.73 3.29
N SER A 178 -5.45 5.68 3.11
CA SER A 178 -4.49 6.17 4.10
C SER A 178 -4.29 7.66 3.89
N ALA A 179 -4.84 8.50 4.77
CA ALA A 179 -4.65 9.95 4.67
C ALA A 179 -4.55 10.58 6.07
N GLY A 180 -3.83 11.69 6.16
CA GLY A 180 -3.75 12.51 7.36
C GLY A 180 -4.76 13.66 7.35
N LYS A 181 -5.03 14.24 8.52
CA LYS A 181 -5.78 15.51 8.65
C LYS A 181 -4.85 16.70 8.39
N GLY A 182 -4.26 16.77 7.20
CA GLY A 182 -3.35 17.86 6.80
C GLY A 182 -4.11 19.07 6.23
N LYS A 183 -3.52 20.27 6.34
CA LYS A 183 -4.11 21.53 5.82
C LYS A 183 -3.78 21.83 4.35
N GLN A 184 -2.78 21.17 3.74
CA GLN A 184 -2.21 21.58 2.45
C GLN A 184 -2.61 20.70 1.24
N LYS A 185 -3.04 19.45 1.45
CA LYS A 185 -3.58 18.56 0.40
C LYS A 185 -4.79 17.83 0.96
N THR A 186 -5.93 17.91 0.28
CA THR A 186 -7.16 17.19 0.66
C THR A 186 -7.13 15.80 0.03
N PHE A 187 -6.65 14.83 0.82
CA PHE A 187 -6.81 13.42 0.52
C PHE A 187 -7.88 12.80 1.43
N PRO A 188 -8.77 11.95 0.89
CA PRO A 188 -8.97 11.70 -0.53
C PRO A 188 -9.53 12.93 -1.27
N HIS A 189 -9.45 12.93 -2.61
CA HIS A 189 -10.15 13.93 -3.41
C HIS A 189 -11.67 13.89 -3.15
N SER A 190 -12.34 15.04 -3.23
CA SER A 190 -13.76 15.19 -2.88
C SER A 190 -14.71 14.33 -3.71
N GLU A 191 -14.29 13.89 -4.90
CA GLU A 191 -15.07 13.04 -5.80
C GLU A 191 -14.98 11.55 -5.49
N LEU A 192 -13.92 11.11 -4.76
CA LEU A 192 -13.69 9.68 -4.51
C LEU A 192 -14.88 8.99 -3.82
N PRO A 193 -15.56 9.57 -2.81
CA PRO A 193 -16.73 8.93 -2.21
C PRO A 193 -17.87 8.68 -3.20
N GLY A 194 -18.10 9.61 -4.13
CA GLY A 194 -19.10 9.46 -5.20
C GLY A 194 -18.72 8.34 -6.16
N LEU A 195 -17.45 8.27 -6.56
CA LEU A 195 -16.93 7.20 -7.40
C LEU A 195 -17.03 5.82 -6.73
N CYS A 196 -16.72 5.73 -5.43
CA CYS A 196 -16.90 4.50 -4.65
C CYS A 196 -18.37 4.08 -4.60
N SER A 197 -19.29 5.03 -4.35
CA SER A 197 -20.73 4.74 -4.32
C SER A 197 -21.26 4.26 -5.66
N LEU A 198 -20.76 4.77 -6.79
CA LEU A 198 -21.17 4.34 -8.14
C LEU A 198 -20.68 2.93 -8.50
N ASN A 199 -19.68 2.41 -7.80
CA ASN A 199 -19.08 1.10 -8.04
C ASN A 199 -19.35 0.10 -6.89
N ASP A 200 -20.29 0.42 -5.99
CA ASP A 200 -20.64 -0.40 -4.82
C ASP A 200 -19.44 -0.71 -3.89
N ILE A 201 -18.51 0.24 -3.77
CA ILE A 201 -17.27 0.12 -2.98
C ILE A 201 -17.46 0.77 -1.61
N ASN A 202 -17.21 0.02 -0.54
CA ASN A 202 -17.23 0.55 0.82
C ASN A 202 -15.92 1.30 1.13
N LEU A 203 -15.99 2.62 1.24
CA LEU A 203 -14.83 3.48 1.51
C LEU A 203 -14.48 3.53 3.01
N LEU A 204 -13.24 3.16 3.35
CA LEU A 204 -12.69 3.16 4.71
C LEU A 204 -11.52 4.14 4.79
N GLN A 205 -11.65 5.21 5.58
CA GLN A 205 -10.60 6.23 5.70
C GLN A 205 -9.92 6.16 7.07
N THR A 206 -8.58 6.20 7.11
CA THR A 206 -7.83 6.21 8.38
C THR A 206 -8.06 7.47 9.20
N THR A 207 -8.48 8.58 8.58
CA THR A 207 -8.92 9.81 9.26
C THR A 207 -10.18 9.61 10.11
N GLN A 208 -11.02 8.64 9.75
CA GLN A 208 -12.26 8.27 10.42
C GLN A 208 -12.06 7.09 11.36
N TYR A 209 -11.43 6.01 10.89
CA TYR A 209 -11.35 4.74 11.62
C TYR A 209 -10.01 4.52 12.35
N GLY A 210 -9.04 5.42 12.18
CA GLY A 210 -7.68 5.26 12.68
C GLY A 210 -6.94 4.14 11.96
N THR A 211 -6.18 3.31 12.67
CA THR A 211 -5.57 2.12 12.06
C THR A 211 -6.69 1.18 11.61
N ILE A 212 -6.62 0.73 10.37
CA ILE A 212 -7.51 -0.32 9.83
C ILE A 212 -6.75 -1.64 9.88
N GLU A 213 -7.31 -2.63 10.53
CA GLU A 213 -6.74 -3.97 10.66
C GLU A 213 -7.67 -5.00 10.03
N ILE A 214 -7.11 -5.83 9.16
CA ILE A 214 -7.84 -6.90 8.49
C ILE A 214 -7.29 -8.21 9.02
N VAL A 215 -8.15 -9.01 9.64
CA VAL A 215 -7.78 -10.30 10.21
C VAL A 215 -8.55 -11.38 9.46
N SER A 216 -7.84 -12.20 8.71
CA SER A 216 -8.38 -13.39 8.05
C SER A 216 -8.22 -14.63 8.92
N ASN A 217 -9.11 -15.58 8.71
CA ASN A 217 -9.01 -16.94 9.25
C ASN A 217 -9.43 -17.94 8.17
N LEU A 218 -9.63 -19.20 8.54
CA LEU A 218 -9.95 -20.24 7.56
C LEU A 218 -11.32 -20.05 6.90
N THR A 219 -12.25 -19.32 7.51
CA THR A 219 -13.67 -19.21 7.13
C THR A 219 -14.08 -17.79 6.73
N GLY A 220 -13.14 -16.86 6.57
CA GLY A 220 -13.45 -15.48 6.21
C GLY A 220 -12.48 -14.45 6.77
N TYR A 221 -12.92 -13.20 6.84
CA TYR A 221 -12.12 -12.10 7.37
C TYR A 221 -12.96 -11.03 8.07
N LYS A 222 -12.32 -10.32 8.99
CA LYS A 222 -12.92 -9.23 9.76
C LYS A 222 -12.08 -7.98 9.60
N ILE A 223 -12.74 -6.83 9.48
CA ILE A 223 -12.12 -5.51 9.38
C ILE A 223 -12.40 -4.75 10.67
N TYR A 224 -11.37 -4.20 11.28
CA TYR A 224 -11.43 -3.44 12.51
C TYR A 224 -10.84 -2.04 12.33
N GLY A 225 -11.34 -1.10 13.12
CA GLY A 225 -10.75 0.22 13.31
C GLY A 225 -10.14 0.36 14.70
N TYR A 226 -9.22 1.31 14.86
CA TYR A 226 -8.62 1.69 16.13
C TYR A 226 -8.72 3.20 16.33
N GLN A 227 -9.61 3.65 17.19
CA GLN A 227 -9.72 5.07 17.54
C GLN A 227 -9.11 5.36 18.90
N LYS A 228 -8.34 6.45 19.00
CA LYS A 228 -7.99 7.04 20.30
C LYS A 228 -9.24 7.67 20.91
N TYR A 229 -9.47 7.43 22.19
CA TYR A 229 -10.49 8.16 22.95
C TYR A 229 -10.22 9.67 22.80
N LYS A 230 -11.21 10.44 22.36
CA LYS A 230 -11.05 11.89 22.20
C LYS A 230 -10.55 12.47 23.53
N ASN A 231 -9.40 13.15 23.50
CA ASN A 231 -8.78 13.94 24.57
C ASN A 231 -7.98 13.20 25.67
N ASN A 232 -7.71 11.89 25.58
CA ASN A 232 -6.76 11.25 26.49
C ASN A 232 -5.58 10.59 25.72
N PRO A 233 -4.39 11.20 25.71
CA PRO A 233 -3.22 10.62 25.03
C PRO A 233 -2.69 9.35 25.69
N LEU A 234 -3.15 9.04 26.92
CA LEU A 234 -2.84 7.84 27.69
C LEU A 234 -3.94 6.77 27.60
N ALA A 235 -5.07 7.04 26.93
CA ALA A 235 -6.12 6.04 26.78
C ALA A 235 -5.71 4.94 25.80
N ASN A 236 -6.04 3.70 26.16
CA ASN A 236 -5.82 2.54 25.30
C ASN A 236 -6.54 2.71 23.96
N LEU A 237 -5.89 2.28 22.87
CA LEU A 237 -6.53 2.17 21.57
C LEU A 237 -7.63 1.10 21.65
N ASN A 238 -8.88 1.50 21.40
CA ASN A 238 -10.01 0.58 21.36
C ASN A 238 -10.20 0.08 19.94
N ARG A 239 -10.11 -1.25 19.79
CA ARG A 239 -10.43 -1.96 18.57
C ARG A 239 -11.95 -2.13 18.46
N PHE A 240 -12.54 -1.79 17.32
CA PHE A 240 -13.96 -1.99 17.06
C PHE A 240 -14.18 -2.61 15.69
N LEU A 241 -15.20 -3.47 15.57
CA LEU A 241 -15.52 -4.15 14.32
C LEU A 241 -16.17 -3.17 13.34
N ILE A 242 -15.65 -3.11 12.11
CA ILE A 242 -16.22 -2.35 10.99
C ILE A 242 -17.08 -3.28 10.12
N ALA A 243 -16.54 -4.45 9.78
CA ALA A 243 -17.21 -5.41 8.93
C ALA A 243 -16.71 -6.85 9.18
N GLU A 244 -17.56 -7.81 8.88
CA GLU A 244 -17.25 -9.23 8.92
C GLU A 244 -17.72 -9.88 7.62
N PHE A 245 -16.88 -10.75 7.07
CA PHE A 245 -17.19 -11.60 5.94
C PHE A 245 -16.92 -13.04 6.35
N SER A 246 -17.93 -13.89 6.19
CA SER A 246 -17.80 -15.33 6.26
C SER A 246 -17.82 -15.86 4.83
N GLY A 247 -16.81 -16.64 4.44
CA GLY A 247 -16.88 -17.44 3.23
C GLY A 247 -17.92 -18.53 3.43
N ASP A 248 -18.76 -18.75 2.41
CA ASP A 248 -19.69 -19.89 2.37
C ASP A 248 -18.95 -21.23 2.25
#